data_AF-A0A2M7DIB1-F1
#
_entry.id   AF-A0A2M7DIB1-F1
#
_cell.length_a   1.000
_cell.length_b   1.000
_cell.length_c   1.000
_cell.angle_alpha   90.00
_cell.angle_beta   90.00
_cell.angle_gamma   90.00
#
_symmetry.space_group_name_H-M   'P 1'
#
loop_
_entity.id
_entity.type
_entity.pdbx_description
1 polymer ?
#
loop_
_entity_poly.entity_id
_entity_poly.type
_entity_poly.pdbx_seq_one_letter_code
_entity_poly.pdbx_strand_id
1 'polypeptide(L)'
;MDAQTDGFTCATTDRGNPDPMGVYSGGVDLTSLNSCDPIVLNVYFWGINRPNGQNDFPNRADHVLCGVANLNILYNEFGIYFKYRGFEEIDSPTLPNDEDGYYVLEQVIDYFNMVTWATNEGFRKPDAFNVYLFGWAGFGGGIAPNLSGSTHCGVNSSGISKVTLVHEIAHNLTIKHTRSSTEHATRDINDPNFNADTAGDAVVDTAANNGFRDNSCACYPFVDLTTCSYIGFEEDNVGDLYQIFPIDINNAMGDAYPCRQIHLTTGQGIRAREALIADVQGNFGPTLTTIASLYEPYAGEYYVTGPEPNPYNPPLFQPGFNYRFLECSCNCPEPSPYEDVSFSYTNNSLLTISKDNTGFSSITHPNHSAIQIDLDLCEPYGQNTRRCYDNWNKAADSGTVTKFEDNVFNNNVTITQKDSLTINNPNFIDNLPQGLYVIDKNYNDGSTNQTVIQKDNN
;
A
#
# COMPACT_ATOMS: atom_id res chain seq x y z
N MET A 1 -28.77 -1.47 7.06
CA MET A 1 -28.81 -0.41 6.01
C MET A 1 -27.91 -0.81 4.84
N ASP A 2 -28.15 -0.31 3.62
CA ASP A 2 -27.25 -0.55 2.47
C ASP A 2 -25.93 0.23 2.63
N ALA A 3 -24.81 -0.31 2.13
CA ALA A 3 -23.50 0.33 2.19
C ALA A 3 -23.46 1.72 1.53
N GLN A 4 -22.55 2.58 2.00
CA GLN A 4 -22.44 3.95 1.49
C GLN A 4 -21.83 3.97 0.08
N THR A 5 -22.54 4.56 -0.87
CA THR A 5 -21.98 4.94 -2.16
C THR A 5 -21.21 6.25 -2.01
N ASP A 6 -19.89 6.15 -1.80
CA ASP A 6 -18.91 7.25 -1.80
C ASP A 6 -19.43 8.64 -1.34
N GLY A 7 -20.04 8.69 -0.17
CA GLY A 7 -20.45 9.95 0.45
C GLY A 7 -19.27 10.50 1.24
N PHE A 8 -18.31 11.09 0.53
CA PHE A 8 -17.12 11.61 1.18
C PHE A 8 -17.47 12.85 2.00
N THR A 9 -17.61 12.67 3.31
CA THR A 9 -17.52 13.74 4.31
C THR A 9 -16.57 13.21 5.39
N CYS A 10 -15.60 14.00 5.81
CA CYS A 10 -14.68 13.60 6.87
C CYS A 10 -15.27 13.98 8.23
N ALA A 11 -15.17 13.07 9.20
CA ALA A 11 -15.59 13.34 10.58
C ALA A 11 -14.44 13.77 11.51
N THR A 12 -13.22 13.84 11.00
CA THR A 12 -12.07 14.37 11.74
C THR A 12 -12.30 15.84 12.07
N THR A 13 -12.13 16.18 13.34
CA THR A 13 -12.25 17.57 13.80
C THR A 13 -10.88 18.19 13.93
N ASP A 14 -10.69 19.34 13.28
CA ASP A 14 -9.46 20.11 13.43
C ASP A 14 -9.51 20.88 14.74
N ARG A 15 -8.98 20.30 15.82
CA ARG A 15 -8.89 21.02 17.10
C ARG A 15 -7.93 22.20 16.92
N GLY A 16 -8.37 23.40 17.30
CA GLY A 16 -7.56 24.64 17.29
C GLY A 16 -6.47 24.71 18.35
N ASN A 17 -5.89 23.58 18.76
CA ASN A 17 -4.69 23.62 19.57
C ASN A 17 -3.55 24.18 18.71
N PRO A 18 -2.77 25.14 19.23
CA PRO A 18 -1.62 25.64 18.50
C PRO A 18 -0.63 24.49 18.28
N ASP A 19 0.07 24.56 17.15
CA ASP A 19 1.11 23.60 16.86
C ASP A 19 2.20 23.65 17.94
N PRO A 20 2.83 22.50 18.27
CA PRO A 20 3.95 22.49 19.20
C PRO A 20 5.08 23.39 18.70
N MET A 21 5.58 24.25 19.59
CA MET A 21 6.60 25.23 19.24
C MET A 21 7.87 24.56 18.73
N GLY A 22 8.35 24.96 17.55
CA GLY A 22 9.60 24.50 16.96
C GLY A 22 9.56 23.10 16.33
N VAL A 23 8.36 22.53 16.13
CA VAL A 23 8.22 21.22 15.46
C VAL A 23 8.11 21.34 13.95
N TYR A 24 7.29 22.26 13.45
CA TYR A 24 7.07 22.44 12.01
C TYR A 24 7.87 23.62 11.48
N SER A 25 8.55 23.43 10.35
CA SER A 25 9.39 24.47 9.74
C SER A 25 8.62 25.48 8.90
N GLY A 26 7.41 25.11 8.43
CA GLY A 26 6.69 25.87 7.41
C GLY A 26 7.35 25.80 6.02
N GLY A 27 8.25 24.84 5.80
CA GLY A 27 8.95 24.65 4.53
C GLY A 27 8.01 24.34 3.37
N VAL A 28 8.34 24.86 2.18
CA VAL A 28 7.56 24.69 0.93
C VAL A 28 8.46 24.29 -0.25
N ASP A 29 9.68 23.84 0.04
CA ASP A 29 10.69 23.46 -0.94
C ASP A 29 11.13 22.01 -0.70
N LEU A 30 10.85 21.13 -1.66
CA LEU A 30 11.22 19.72 -1.61
C LEU A 30 12.73 19.50 -1.43
N THR A 31 13.57 20.44 -1.89
CA THR A 31 15.02 20.32 -1.75
C THR A 31 15.51 20.44 -0.30
N SER A 32 14.64 20.89 0.61
CA SER A 32 14.90 20.88 2.06
C SER A 32 14.87 19.46 2.66
N LEU A 33 14.25 18.51 1.99
CA LEU A 33 14.13 17.14 2.47
C LEU A 33 15.44 16.36 2.27
N ASN A 34 15.93 15.74 3.35
CA ASN A 34 17.05 14.83 3.25
C ASN A 34 16.62 13.50 2.61
N SER A 35 16.98 13.31 1.35
CA SER A 35 16.74 12.06 0.62
C SER A 35 17.52 10.85 1.17
N CYS A 36 18.48 11.06 2.06
CA CYS A 36 19.24 9.97 2.67
C CYS A 36 18.51 9.30 3.85
N ASP A 37 17.46 9.91 4.38
CA ASP A 37 16.80 9.49 5.63
C ASP A 37 15.33 9.09 5.40
N PRO A 38 15.01 8.10 4.56
CA PRO A 38 13.63 7.73 4.29
C PRO A 38 12.93 7.19 5.54
N ILE A 39 11.64 7.46 5.63
CA ILE A 39 10.79 6.99 6.72
C ILE A 39 9.89 5.90 6.17
N VAL A 40 9.97 4.69 6.71
CA VAL A 40 9.12 3.57 6.29
C VAL A 40 8.15 3.23 7.41
N LEU A 41 6.86 3.31 7.13
CA LEU A 41 5.77 3.00 8.04
C LEU A 41 5.15 1.66 7.68
N ASN A 42 5.04 0.76 8.64
CA ASN A 42 4.18 -0.42 8.51
C ASN A 42 2.71 0.02 8.47
N VAL A 43 1.92 -0.52 7.55
CA VAL A 43 0.46 -0.34 7.50
C VAL A 43 -0.24 -1.70 7.46
N TYR A 44 -1.32 -1.83 8.23
CA TYR A 44 -2.14 -3.02 8.34
C TYR A 44 -3.62 -2.67 8.23
N PHE A 45 -4.39 -3.48 7.51
CA PHE A 45 -5.79 -3.21 7.23
C PHE A 45 -6.70 -4.25 7.92
N TRP A 46 -7.80 -3.79 8.50
CA TRP A 46 -8.80 -4.61 9.15
C TRP A 46 -10.15 -4.41 8.47
N GLY A 47 -10.64 -5.41 7.75
CA GLY A 47 -11.97 -5.42 7.14
C GLY A 47 -13.03 -5.75 8.18
N ILE A 48 -13.91 -4.81 8.51
CA ILE A 48 -15.01 -5.08 9.43
C ILE A 48 -16.18 -5.65 8.63
N ASN A 49 -16.69 -6.80 9.08
CA ASN A 49 -17.90 -7.44 8.56
C ASN A 49 -19.05 -7.27 9.55
N ARG A 50 -20.27 -7.50 9.06
CA ARG A 50 -21.44 -7.69 9.93
C ARG A 50 -21.23 -8.90 10.85
N PRO A 51 -21.99 -9.03 11.96
CA PRO A 51 -21.88 -10.17 12.87
C PRO A 51 -22.12 -11.55 12.25
N ASN A 52 -22.77 -11.59 11.08
CA ASN A 52 -23.01 -12.80 10.32
C ASN A 52 -21.92 -13.10 9.26
N GLY A 53 -20.82 -12.35 9.26
CA GLY A 53 -19.71 -12.48 8.30
C GLY A 53 -19.94 -11.84 6.93
N GLN A 54 -21.08 -11.18 6.71
CA GLN A 54 -21.36 -10.55 5.43
C GLN A 54 -20.74 -9.15 5.32
N ASN A 55 -20.33 -8.81 4.09
CA ASN A 55 -19.98 -7.45 3.69
C ASN A 55 -20.44 -7.18 2.25
N ASP A 56 -20.54 -5.91 1.90
CA ASP A 56 -21.00 -5.46 0.59
C ASP A 56 -19.82 -5.19 -0.38
N PHE A 57 -18.60 -5.58 0.01
CA PHE A 57 -17.34 -5.23 -0.65
C PHE A 57 -16.42 -6.44 -0.81
N PRO A 58 -16.77 -7.41 -1.68
CA PRO A 58 -16.08 -8.70 -1.78
C PRO A 58 -14.61 -8.59 -2.26
N ASN A 59 -14.23 -7.47 -2.89
CA ASN A 59 -12.89 -7.26 -3.44
C ASN A 59 -11.98 -6.37 -2.56
N ARG A 60 -12.27 -6.25 -1.25
CA ARG A 60 -11.47 -5.42 -0.33
C ARG A 60 -9.98 -5.71 -0.37
N ALA A 61 -9.57 -6.98 -0.46
CA ALA A 61 -8.16 -7.34 -0.51
C ALA A 61 -7.41 -6.68 -1.67
N ASP A 62 -8.03 -6.64 -2.86
CA ASP A 62 -7.48 -5.96 -4.03
C ASP A 62 -7.53 -4.43 -3.88
N HIS A 63 -8.63 -3.90 -3.37
CA HIS A 63 -8.76 -2.45 -3.13
C HIS A 63 -7.78 -1.93 -2.06
N VAL A 64 -7.42 -2.75 -1.08
CA VAL A 64 -6.38 -2.43 -0.08
C VAL A 64 -5.02 -2.27 -0.77
N LEU A 65 -4.68 -3.16 -1.71
CA LEU A 65 -3.44 -3.02 -2.50
C LEU A 65 -3.48 -1.76 -3.36
N CYS A 66 -4.61 -1.40 -3.97
CA CYS A 66 -4.79 -0.11 -4.63
C CYS A 66 -4.57 1.07 -3.66
N GLY A 67 -5.12 1.00 -2.45
CA GLY A 67 -4.92 2.01 -1.41
C GLY A 67 -3.45 2.18 -1.01
N VAL A 68 -2.73 1.09 -0.80
CA VAL A 68 -1.28 1.08 -0.55
C VAL A 68 -0.50 1.67 -1.73
N ALA A 69 -0.89 1.35 -2.96
CA ALA A 69 -0.28 1.91 -4.16
C ALA A 69 -0.42 3.44 -4.17
N ASN A 70 -1.63 3.95 -3.94
CA ASN A 70 -1.91 5.38 -3.88
C ASN A 70 -1.14 6.10 -2.78
N LEU A 71 -1.01 5.48 -1.59
CA LEU A 71 -0.20 6.03 -0.51
C LEU A 71 1.27 6.16 -0.93
N ASN A 72 1.87 5.11 -1.47
CA ASN A 72 3.27 5.20 -1.91
C ASN A 72 3.44 6.15 -3.11
N ILE A 73 2.56 6.12 -4.11
CA ILE A 73 2.64 7.02 -5.27
C ILE A 73 2.68 8.49 -4.84
N LEU A 74 1.87 8.87 -3.84
CA LEU A 74 1.82 10.22 -3.29
C LEU A 74 3.00 10.50 -2.35
N TYR A 75 3.18 9.71 -1.30
CA TYR A 75 4.07 10.07 -0.20
C TYR A 75 5.56 9.82 -0.48
N ASN A 76 5.89 9.02 -1.50
CA ASN A 76 7.28 8.73 -1.86
C ASN A 76 8.07 10.00 -2.20
N GLU A 77 7.42 11.02 -2.78
CA GLU A 77 8.07 12.31 -3.12
C GLU A 77 8.53 13.08 -1.87
N PHE A 78 7.94 12.78 -0.71
CA PHE A 78 8.30 13.34 0.59
C PHE A 78 9.22 12.41 1.40
N GLY A 79 9.73 11.34 0.77
CA GLY A 79 10.57 10.33 1.41
C GLY A 79 9.86 9.55 2.52
N ILE A 80 8.53 9.42 2.44
CA ILE A 80 7.69 8.62 3.34
C ILE A 80 7.15 7.43 2.53
N TYR A 81 7.35 6.22 3.05
CA TYR A 81 7.01 4.97 2.40
C TYR A 81 6.11 4.14 3.30
N PHE A 82 5.17 3.40 2.72
CA PHE A 82 4.25 2.55 3.46
C PHE A 82 4.51 1.09 3.12
N LYS A 83 5.06 0.32 4.08
CA LYS A 83 5.21 -1.14 3.98
C LYS A 83 3.87 -1.81 4.30
N TYR A 84 3.29 -2.48 3.31
CA TYR A 84 2.10 -3.29 3.52
C TYR A 84 2.43 -4.54 4.34
N ARG A 85 1.76 -4.69 5.49
CA ARG A 85 1.95 -5.82 6.42
C ARG A 85 0.84 -6.85 6.37
N GLY A 86 -0.29 -6.54 5.73
CA GLY A 86 -1.39 -7.48 5.55
C GLY A 86 -2.77 -6.85 5.67
N PHE A 87 -3.75 -7.73 5.45
CA PHE A 87 -5.17 -7.46 5.52
C PHE A 87 -5.87 -8.70 6.08
N GLU A 88 -6.73 -8.50 7.06
CA GLU A 88 -7.60 -9.54 7.60
C GLU A 88 -9.03 -9.00 7.73
N GLU A 89 -10.01 -9.88 7.56
CA GLU A 89 -11.41 -9.56 7.83
C GLU A 89 -11.82 -10.12 9.19
N ILE A 90 -12.63 -9.34 9.91
CA ILE A 90 -13.13 -9.67 11.24
C ILE A 90 -14.63 -9.42 11.30
N ASP A 91 -15.33 -10.35 11.93
CA ASP A 91 -16.77 -10.24 12.13
C ASP A 91 -17.02 -9.43 13.41
N SER A 92 -17.76 -8.32 13.27
CA SER A 92 -18.12 -7.49 14.43
C SER A 92 -19.10 -8.20 15.37
N PRO A 93 -19.15 -7.88 16.66
CA PRO A 93 -20.12 -8.47 17.57
C PRO A 93 -21.52 -7.91 17.30
N THR A 94 -22.55 -8.68 17.61
CA THR A 94 -23.91 -8.14 17.71
C THR A 94 -23.99 -7.14 18.86
N LEU A 95 -24.52 -5.94 18.59
CA LEU A 95 -24.67 -4.89 19.58
C LEU A 95 -26.14 -4.80 20.04
N PRO A 96 -26.41 -4.28 21.25
CA PRO A 96 -27.79 -4.11 21.71
C PRO A 96 -28.61 -3.20 20.78
N ASN A 97 -29.62 -3.76 20.13
CA ASN A 97 -30.48 -3.10 19.13
C ASN A 97 -29.78 -2.71 17.82
N ASP A 98 -28.63 -3.30 17.53
CA ASP A 98 -27.91 -3.10 16.27
C ASP A 98 -27.40 -4.46 15.76
N GLU A 99 -28.12 -4.97 14.76
CA GLU A 99 -27.84 -6.26 14.11
C GLU A 99 -26.70 -6.16 13.08
N ASP A 100 -26.38 -4.96 12.62
CA ASP A 100 -25.28 -4.70 11.67
C ASP A 100 -23.92 -4.57 12.42
N GLY A 101 -23.94 -4.33 13.73
CA GLY A 101 -22.74 -4.22 14.57
C GLY A 101 -21.82 -3.08 14.10
N TYR A 102 -20.51 -3.22 14.30
CA TYR A 102 -19.56 -2.19 13.86
C TYR A 102 -19.35 -2.11 12.33
N TYR A 103 -20.12 -2.85 11.53
CA TYR A 103 -20.13 -2.66 10.08
C TYR A 103 -20.80 -1.32 9.69
N VAL A 104 -21.80 -0.88 10.47
CA VAL A 104 -22.54 0.37 10.29
C VAL A 104 -22.25 1.27 11.49
N LEU A 105 -21.69 2.45 11.25
CA LEU A 105 -21.33 3.41 12.31
C LEU A 105 -22.25 4.63 12.24
N GLU A 106 -23.31 4.68 13.02
CA GLU A 106 -24.28 5.79 12.95
C GLU A 106 -23.70 7.12 13.43
N GLN A 107 -22.87 7.06 14.46
CA GLN A 107 -22.29 8.22 15.13
C GLN A 107 -20.77 8.06 15.28
N VAL A 108 -20.08 9.19 15.40
CA VAL A 108 -18.62 9.23 15.61
C VAL A 108 -18.19 8.39 16.82
N ILE A 109 -19.02 8.32 17.86
CA ILE A 109 -18.74 7.49 19.05
C ILE A 109 -18.67 5.99 18.72
N ASP A 110 -19.40 5.53 17.71
CA ASP A 110 -19.41 4.12 17.31
C ASP A 110 -18.06 3.70 16.73
N TYR A 111 -17.37 4.60 16.03
CA TYR A 111 -15.99 4.38 15.59
C TYR A 111 -15.04 4.17 16.79
N PHE A 112 -15.13 5.03 17.81
CA PHE A 112 -14.29 4.89 19.01
C PHE A 112 -14.61 3.61 19.79
N ASN A 113 -15.88 3.23 19.87
CA ASN A 113 -16.30 1.96 20.46
C ASN A 113 -15.78 0.77 19.66
N MET A 114 -15.85 0.82 18.33
CA MET A 114 -15.29 -0.19 17.43
C MET A 114 -13.79 -0.35 17.64
N VAL A 115 -13.02 0.73 17.64
CA VAL A 115 -11.55 0.65 17.84
C VAL A 115 -11.22 0.11 19.23
N THR A 116 -11.98 0.50 20.26
CA THR A 116 -11.81 -0.02 21.62
C THR A 116 -12.06 -1.52 21.67
N TRP A 117 -13.16 -1.97 21.06
CA TRP A 117 -13.48 -3.40 20.93
C TRP A 117 -12.38 -4.14 20.16
N ALA A 118 -12.02 -3.66 18.97
CA ALA A 118 -11.01 -4.28 18.12
C ALA A 118 -9.67 -4.41 18.86
N THR A 119 -9.26 -3.37 19.60
CA THR A 119 -8.05 -3.40 20.42
C THR A 119 -8.13 -4.46 21.52
N ASN A 120 -9.27 -4.56 22.23
CA ASN A 120 -9.46 -5.52 23.32
C ASN A 120 -9.46 -6.97 22.84
N GLU A 121 -9.97 -7.22 21.63
CA GLU A 121 -9.96 -8.54 20.99
C GLU A 121 -8.63 -8.87 20.28
N GLY A 122 -7.64 -7.97 20.30
CA GLY A 122 -6.34 -8.17 19.67
C GLY A 122 -6.28 -7.85 18.18
N PHE A 123 -7.32 -7.23 17.62
CA PHE A 123 -7.38 -6.72 16.24
C PHE A 123 -6.73 -5.32 16.13
N ARG A 124 -5.51 -5.23 16.64
CA ARG A 124 -4.62 -4.07 16.51
C ARG A 124 -3.19 -4.56 16.46
N LYS A 125 -2.46 -4.20 15.40
CA LYS A 125 -1.03 -4.45 15.29
C LYS A 125 -0.28 -3.29 15.96
N PRO A 126 0.44 -3.51 17.07
CA PRO A 126 1.14 -2.43 17.78
C PRO A 126 2.32 -1.86 16.98
N ASP A 127 2.84 -2.62 16.02
CA ASP A 127 3.96 -2.29 15.15
C ASP A 127 3.54 -1.80 13.76
N ALA A 128 2.29 -1.35 13.60
CA ALA A 128 1.77 -0.83 12.34
C ALA A 128 0.72 0.27 12.53
N PHE A 129 0.55 1.05 11.47
CA PHE A 129 -0.58 1.93 11.27
C PHE A 129 -1.83 1.09 10.96
N ASN A 130 -2.86 1.16 11.80
CA ASN A 130 -4.06 0.31 11.67
C ASN A 130 -5.19 1.05 10.94
N VAL A 131 -5.61 0.54 9.78
CA VAL A 131 -6.71 1.11 9.00
C VAL A 131 -7.92 0.20 9.12
N TYR A 132 -9.00 0.70 9.72
CA TYR A 132 -10.25 -0.06 9.90
C TYR A 132 -11.24 0.25 8.79
N LEU A 133 -11.69 -0.78 8.06
CA LEU A 133 -12.57 -0.67 6.91
C LEU A 133 -14.01 -1.05 7.30
N PHE A 134 -14.87 -0.06 7.49
CA PHE A 134 -16.28 -0.26 7.80
C PHE A 134 -17.16 -0.19 6.55
N GLY A 135 -18.43 -0.59 6.65
CA GLY A 135 -19.36 -0.62 5.52
C GLY A 135 -20.04 0.71 5.25
N TRP A 136 -20.54 1.36 6.29
CA TRP A 136 -21.24 2.64 6.21
C TRP A 136 -21.00 3.47 7.48
N ALA A 137 -20.96 4.79 7.35
CA ALA A 137 -21.03 5.67 8.51
C ALA A 137 -21.91 6.91 8.29
N GLY A 138 -22.68 7.28 9.32
CA GLY A 138 -23.60 8.41 9.32
C GLY A 138 -22.91 9.77 9.37
N PHE A 139 -21.62 9.77 9.71
CA PHE A 139 -20.76 10.94 9.76
C PHE A 139 -19.85 11.09 8.53
N GLY A 140 -19.96 10.18 7.55
CA GLY A 140 -19.29 10.29 6.25
C GLY A 140 -18.30 9.16 5.94
N GLY A 141 -17.31 9.44 5.09
CA GLY A 141 -16.48 8.44 4.43
C GLY A 141 -15.24 8.00 5.22
N GLY A 142 -14.82 8.78 6.22
CA GLY A 142 -13.60 8.48 6.98
C GLY A 142 -13.47 9.28 8.27
N ILE A 143 -12.56 8.82 9.12
CA ILE A 143 -12.21 9.44 10.39
C ILE A 143 -10.78 9.08 10.82
N ALA A 144 -10.03 10.09 11.23
CA ALA A 144 -8.75 10.01 11.89
C ALA A 144 -8.89 10.62 13.30
N PRO A 145 -8.72 9.82 14.37
CA PRO A 145 -8.93 10.30 15.72
C PRO A 145 -7.73 11.13 16.16
N ASN A 146 -7.96 12.38 16.57
CA ASN A 146 -6.95 13.33 17.04
C ASN A 146 -5.82 13.59 16.01
N LEU A 147 -5.73 14.83 15.53
CA LEU A 147 -4.69 15.34 14.62
C LEU A 147 -3.25 15.33 15.19
N SER A 148 -2.97 14.57 16.24
CA SER A 148 -1.70 14.62 16.96
C SER A 148 -1.04 13.25 16.98
N GLY A 149 -0.91 12.60 15.84
CA GLY A 149 -0.10 11.38 15.74
C GLY A 149 -0.78 10.13 16.28
N SER A 150 -2.06 9.92 15.98
CA SER A 150 -2.67 8.61 16.14
C SER A 150 -2.17 7.65 15.05
N THR A 151 -2.02 6.38 15.40
CA THR A 151 -1.59 5.31 14.48
C THR A 151 -2.74 4.44 13.98
N HIS A 152 -3.93 5.03 13.89
CA HIS A 152 -5.07 4.37 13.30
C HIS A 152 -6.07 5.35 12.69
N CYS A 153 -6.84 4.89 11.71
CA CYS A 153 -7.97 5.62 11.13
C CYS A 153 -9.07 4.64 10.72
N GLY A 154 -10.24 5.18 10.41
CA GLY A 154 -11.38 4.47 9.85
C GLY A 154 -11.69 5.00 8.47
N VAL A 155 -11.94 4.12 7.52
CA VAL A 155 -12.31 4.46 6.14
C VAL A 155 -13.48 3.57 5.73
N ASN A 156 -14.48 4.13 5.05
CA ASN A 156 -15.51 3.29 4.44
C ASN A 156 -14.89 2.40 3.35
N SER A 157 -15.39 1.18 3.21
CA SER A 157 -14.78 0.19 2.31
C SER A 157 -14.84 0.62 0.83
N SER A 158 -15.76 1.54 0.46
CA SER A 158 -15.85 2.11 -0.88
C SER A 158 -14.82 3.21 -1.18
N GLY A 159 -14.20 3.79 -0.14
CA GLY A 159 -13.22 4.87 -0.23
C GLY A 159 -11.76 4.41 -0.13
N ILE A 160 -11.50 3.13 0.16
CA ILE A 160 -10.14 2.65 0.47
C ILE A 160 -9.13 2.81 -0.67
N SER A 161 -9.58 2.67 -1.92
CA SER A 161 -8.76 2.85 -3.12
C SER A 161 -8.82 4.27 -3.69
N LYS A 162 -9.39 5.23 -2.94
CA LYS A 162 -9.64 6.60 -3.38
C LYS A 162 -8.90 7.61 -2.49
N VAL A 163 -9.19 8.89 -2.71
CA VAL A 163 -8.67 10.03 -1.91
C VAL A 163 -8.95 9.87 -0.41
N THR A 164 -9.95 9.08 0.00
CA THR A 164 -10.30 8.90 1.42
C THR A 164 -9.19 8.36 2.27
N LEU A 165 -8.54 7.29 1.83
CA LEU A 165 -7.46 6.69 2.61
C LEU A 165 -6.33 7.71 2.83
N VAL A 166 -5.94 8.39 1.75
CA VAL A 166 -4.88 9.40 1.77
C VAL A 166 -5.24 10.55 2.71
N HIS A 167 -6.48 11.02 2.66
CA HIS A 167 -7.00 12.10 3.51
C HIS A 167 -6.94 11.74 4.99
N GLU A 168 -7.43 10.55 5.37
CA GLU A 168 -7.40 10.15 6.78
C GLU A 168 -5.97 9.90 7.28
N ILE A 169 -5.10 9.30 6.46
CA ILE A 169 -3.68 9.17 6.79
C ILE A 169 -3.01 10.54 6.96
N ALA A 170 -3.32 11.52 6.11
CA ALA A 170 -2.79 12.88 6.24
C ALA A 170 -3.19 13.52 7.59
N HIS A 171 -4.45 13.36 8.03
CA HIS A 171 -4.89 13.78 9.36
C HIS A 171 -4.11 13.13 10.49
N ASN A 172 -3.83 11.83 10.38
CA ASN A 172 -3.00 11.13 11.34
C ASN A 172 -1.57 11.69 11.39
N LEU A 173 -1.06 12.14 10.24
CA LEU A 173 0.21 12.86 10.08
C LEU A 173 0.10 14.37 10.35
N THR A 174 -0.94 14.80 11.07
CA THR A 174 -1.14 16.15 11.60
C THR A 174 -1.48 17.24 10.57
N ILE A 175 -1.83 16.83 9.35
CA ILE A 175 -2.32 17.74 8.31
C ILE A 175 -3.78 18.05 8.59
N LYS A 176 -4.16 19.33 8.56
CA LYS A 176 -5.52 19.81 8.83
C LYS A 176 -6.29 19.99 7.52
N HIS A 177 -7.61 20.12 7.61
CA HIS A 177 -8.38 20.59 6.45
C HIS A 177 -7.93 21.99 6.04
N THR A 178 -7.86 22.26 4.73
CA THR A 178 -7.38 23.55 4.17
C THR A 178 -8.31 24.75 4.41
N ARG A 179 -9.47 24.53 5.04
CA ARG A 179 -10.51 25.57 5.22
C ARG A 179 -10.34 26.31 6.55
N SER A 180 -10.44 27.63 6.50
CA SER A 180 -10.23 28.53 7.63
C SER A 180 -10.95 29.86 7.44
N SER A 181 -11.55 30.38 8.50
CA SER A 181 -12.08 31.76 8.53
C SER A 181 -11.16 32.76 9.22
N THR A 182 -9.98 32.33 9.65
CA THR A 182 -9.03 33.16 10.40
C THR A 182 -7.70 33.33 9.67
N GLU A 183 -7.45 32.57 8.62
CA GLU A 183 -6.25 32.70 7.79
C GLU A 183 -6.43 33.82 6.77
N HIS A 184 -5.42 34.67 6.63
CA HIS A 184 -5.46 35.79 5.70
C HIS A 184 -4.91 35.37 4.33
N ALA A 185 -5.35 36.05 3.27
CA ALA A 185 -5.02 35.71 1.89
C ALA A 185 -3.55 36.01 1.52
N THR A 186 -2.91 36.96 2.20
CA THR A 186 -1.53 37.34 1.92
C THR A 186 -0.55 36.18 2.11
N ARG A 187 0.45 36.12 1.22
CA ARG A 187 1.56 35.14 1.25
C ARG A 187 2.92 35.83 1.37
N ASP A 188 2.95 37.15 1.53
CA ASP A 188 4.17 37.88 1.83
C ASP A 188 4.47 37.78 3.32
N ILE A 189 5.55 37.08 3.68
CA ILE A 189 6.00 36.92 5.07
C ILE A 189 6.31 38.25 5.79
N ASN A 190 6.49 39.34 5.05
CA ASN A 190 6.72 40.68 5.63
C ASN A 190 5.43 41.48 5.83
N ASP A 191 4.29 40.97 5.35
CA ASP A 191 2.98 41.58 5.57
C ASP A 191 2.57 41.41 7.04
N PRO A 192 2.18 42.49 7.76
CA PRO A 192 1.71 42.37 9.14
C PRO A 192 0.48 41.47 9.31
N ASN A 193 -0.26 41.18 8.23
CA ASN A 193 -1.39 40.26 8.23
C ASN A 193 -0.98 38.82 7.87
N PHE A 194 0.28 38.52 7.56
CA PHE A 194 0.70 37.14 7.28
C PHE A 194 0.50 36.23 8.49
N ASN A 195 -0.22 35.12 8.29
CA ASN A 195 -0.45 34.10 9.31
C ASN A 195 -0.64 32.68 8.74
N ALA A 196 -0.26 32.41 7.49
CA ALA A 196 -0.44 31.10 6.85
C ALA A 196 0.31 29.95 7.57
N ASP A 197 1.35 30.28 8.34
CA ASP A 197 2.14 29.35 9.14
C ASP A 197 1.52 28.99 10.49
N THR A 198 0.45 29.69 10.91
CA THR A 198 -0.10 29.62 12.27
C THR A 198 -1.63 29.56 12.31
N ALA A 199 -2.31 30.07 11.29
CA ALA A 199 -3.75 30.02 11.12
C ALA A 199 -4.15 28.98 10.06
N GLY A 200 -5.44 28.63 10.04
CA GLY A 200 -5.98 27.65 9.09
C GLY A 200 -5.37 26.27 9.24
N ASP A 201 -4.85 25.72 8.16
CA ASP A 201 -4.16 24.43 8.18
C ASP A 201 -2.69 24.52 8.61
N ALA A 202 -2.19 25.74 8.83
CA ALA A 202 -0.81 26.05 9.18
C ALA A 202 0.19 25.51 8.14
N VAL A 203 -0.14 25.68 6.86
CA VAL A 203 0.71 25.36 5.71
C VAL A 203 0.79 26.57 4.78
N VAL A 204 2.02 26.98 4.45
CA VAL A 204 2.24 28.26 3.75
C VAL A 204 1.84 28.21 2.27
N ASP A 205 1.94 27.04 1.62
CA ASP A 205 1.68 26.86 0.18
C ASP A 205 0.26 26.37 -0.16
N THR A 206 -0.62 26.23 0.82
CA THR A 206 -2.06 26.05 0.61
C THR A 206 -2.72 27.44 0.57
N ALA A 207 -3.72 27.67 -0.28
CA ALA A 207 -4.42 28.95 -0.32
C ALA A 207 -5.45 29.09 0.82
N ALA A 208 -5.49 30.26 1.46
CA ALA A 208 -6.52 30.61 2.43
C ALA A 208 -7.89 30.58 1.76
N ASN A 209 -8.87 29.96 2.43
CA ASN A 209 -10.24 29.84 1.95
C ASN A 209 -11.20 29.52 3.10
N ASN A 210 -12.45 29.98 3.04
CA ASN A 210 -13.46 29.67 4.05
C ASN A 210 -14.06 28.24 3.94
N GLY A 211 -13.61 27.45 2.96
CA GLY A 211 -14.23 26.20 2.54
C GLY A 211 -15.02 26.35 1.23
N PHE A 212 -14.94 25.33 0.39
CA PHE A 212 -15.61 25.28 -0.91
C PHE A 212 -17.05 24.75 -0.83
N ARG A 213 -17.39 24.03 0.24
CA ARG A 213 -18.71 23.41 0.41
C ARG A 213 -19.60 24.25 1.32
N ASP A 214 -20.78 24.61 0.82
CA ASP A 214 -21.86 25.16 1.63
C ASP A 214 -22.77 24.03 2.12
N ASN A 215 -22.74 23.79 3.43
CA ASN A 215 -23.54 22.75 4.09
C ASN A 215 -25.04 23.04 4.10
N SER A 216 -25.47 24.29 3.93
CA SER A 216 -26.90 24.68 3.96
C SER A 216 -27.65 24.23 2.70
N CYS A 217 -26.96 24.21 1.56
CA CYS A 217 -27.48 23.75 0.27
C CYS A 217 -26.89 22.40 -0.16
N ALA A 218 -25.87 21.89 0.54
CA ALA A 218 -25.02 20.79 0.10
C ALA A 218 -24.43 21.02 -1.30
N CYS A 219 -23.96 22.25 -1.56
CA CYS A 219 -23.50 22.71 -2.87
C CYS A 219 -22.10 23.36 -2.80
N TYR A 220 -21.54 23.69 -3.97
CA TYR A 220 -20.20 24.28 -4.11
C TYR A 220 -20.31 25.62 -4.83
N PRO A 221 -20.75 26.69 -4.14
CA PRO A 221 -21.16 27.94 -4.78
C PRO A 221 -20.03 28.66 -5.53
N PHE A 222 -18.78 28.37 -5.17
CA PHE A 222 -17.59 29.05 -5.71
C PHE A 222 -16.68 28.13 -6.53
N VAL A 223 -17.12 26.91 -6.83
CA VAL A 223 -16.37 25.96 -7.64
C VAL A 223 -17.20 25.53 -8.85
N ASP A 224 -16.65 25.70 -10.05
CA ASP A 224 -17.21 25.05 -11.23
C ASP A 224 -16.85 23.57 -11.21
N LEU A 225 -17.81 22.71 -10.88
CA LEU A 225 -17.62 21.25 -10.80
C LEU A 225 -17.30 20.58 -12.14
N THR A 226 -17.47 21.27 -13.26
CA THR A 226 -17.12 20.74 -14.60
C THR A 226 -15.64 20.86 -14.87
N THR A 227 -15.04 21.98 -14.42
CA THR A 227 -13.64 22.31 -14.68
C THR A 227 -12.75 22.18 -13.44
N CYS A 228 -13.37 22.01 -12.26
CA CYS A 228 -12.72 22.07 -10.96
C CYS A 228 -11.89 23.35 -10.77
N SER A 229 -12.47 24.48 -11.14
CA SER A 229 -11.85 25.81 -11.05
C SER A 229 -12.61 26.72 -10.09
N TYR A 230 -11.88 27.66 -9.48
CA TYR A 230 -12.44 28.65 -8.58
C TYR A 230 -13.13 29.76 -9.39
N ILE A 231 -14.38 30.05 -9.05
CA ILE A 231 -15.21 31.10 -9.69
C ILE A 231 -15.73 32.13 -8.67
N GLY A 232 -15.23 32.06 -7.43
CA GLY A 232 -15.63 32.94 -6.34
C GLY A 232 -14.90 34.28 -6.31
N PHE A 233 -15.40 35.15 -5.44
CA PHE A 233 -14.84 36.47 -5.13
C PHE A 233 -14.84 36.68 -3.62
N GLU A 234 -14.60 35.61 -2.86
CA GLU A 234 -14.58 35.68 -1.40
C GLU A 234 -13.32 36.41 -0.93
N GLU A 235 -13.48 37.11 0.19
CA GLU A 235 -12.43 37.87 0.85
C GLU A 235 -12.18 37.26 2.24
N ASP A 236 -10.96 37.45 2.73
CA ASP A 236 -10.63 37.20 4.13
C ASP A 236 -11.27 38.26 5.06
N ASN A 237 -10.98 38.16 6.35
CA ASN A 237 -11.53 39.07 7.36
C ASN A 237 -10.93 40.50 7.34
N VAL A 238 -9.88 40.75 6.55
CA VAL A 238 -9.26 42.08 6.35
C VAL A 238 -9.60 42.68 5.00
N GLY A 239 -10.31 41.94 4.13
CA GLY A 239 -10.85 42.40 2.86
C GLY A 239 -9.99 42.05 1.64
N ASP A 240 -9.00 41.18 1.80
CA ASP A 240 -8.18 40.69 0.69
C ASP A 240 -8.85 39.50 0.02
N LEU A 241 -8.92 39.52 -1.32
CA LEU A 241 -9.48 38.42 -2.10
C LEU A 241 -8.62 37.15 -1.96
N TYR A 242 -9.28 36.01 -1.75
CA TYR A 242 -8.58 34.72 -1.75
C TYR A 242 -7.97 34.43 -3.13
N GLN A 243 -6.72 33.95 -3.11
CA GLN A 243 -5.96 33.56 -4.30
C GLN A 243 -5.98 32.04 -4.46
N ILE A 244 -7.10 31.51 -4.95
CA ILE A 244 -7.33 30.06 -5.06
C ILE A 244 -6.99 29.57 -6.47
N PHE A 245 -6.17 28.53 -6.55
CA PHE A 245 -5.76 27.87 -7.78
C PHE A 245 -6.38 26.46 -7.90
N PRO A 246 -6.34 25.82 -9.09
CA PRO A 246 -6.86 24.46 -9.25
C PRO A 246 -6.26 23.44 -8.29
N ILE A 247 -5.01 23.65 -7.85
CA ILE A 247 -4.33 22.76 -6.93
C ILE A 247 -4.95 22.76 -5.52
N ASP A 248 -5.49 23.90 -5.08
CA ASP A 248 -6.15 24.06 -3.79
C ASP A 248 -7.52 23.36 -3.77
N ILE A 249 -8.25 23.43 -4.90
CA ILE A 249 -9.53 22.73 -5.09
C ILE A 249 -9.32 21.22 -5.14
N ASN A 250 -8.27 20.77 -5.82
CA ASN A 250 -7.96 19.36 -5.99
C ASN A 250 -7.30 18.74 -4.75
N ASN A 251 -6.92 19.55 -3.76
CA ASN A 251 -6.23 19.10 -2.55
C ASN A 251 -7.02 18.03 -1.81
N ALA A 252 -6.36 16.94 -1.42
CA ALA A 252 -7.00 15.85 -0.68
C ALA A 252 -7.63 16.34 0.64
N MET A 253 -7.05 17.36 1.27
CA MET A 253 -7.49 17.95 2.55
C MET A 253 -8.54 19.04 2.39
N GLY A 254 -8.90 19.42 1.15
CA GLY A 254 -9.99 20.32 0.87
C GLY A 254 -11.36 19.67 1.06
N ASP A 255 -12.41 20.48 0.91
CA ASP A 255 -13.80 20.06 1.00
C ASP A 255 -14.59 20.22 -0.31
N ALA A 256 -13.92 20.53 -1.43
CA ALA A 256 -14.48 20.46 -2.78
C ALA A 256 -14.65 19.01 -3.25
N TYR A 257 -15.40 18.20 -2.49
CA TYR A 257 -15.40 16.74 -2.55
C TYR A 257 -15.45 16.12 -3.96
N PRO A 258 -16.25 16.62 -4.93
CA PRO A 258 -16.30 16.06 -6.29
C PRO A 258 -15.03 16.29 -7.12
N CYS A 259 -14.21 17.26 -6.76
CA CYS A 259 -13.02 17.68 -7.51
C CYS A 259 -11.69 17.21 -6.90
N ARG A 260 -11.70 16.75 -5.65
CA ARG A 260 -10.47 16.35 -4.97
C ARG A 260 -9.79 15.18 -5.67
N GLN A 261 -8.48 15.18 -5.58
CA GLN A 261 -7.60 14.17 -6.13
C GLN A 261 -6.66 13.65 -5.05
N ILE A 262 -5.92 12.59 -5.37
CA ILE A 262 -4.84 12.09 -4.52
C ILE A 262 -3.66 13.04 -4.69
N HIS A 263 -3.70 14.14 -3.93
CA HIS A 263 -2.73 15.22 -4.01
C HIS A 263 -2.59 15.94 -2.66
N LEU A 264 -1.36 16.27 -2.30
CA LEU A 264 -0.99 17.16 -1.20
C LEU A 264 0.03 18.17 -1.71
N THR A 265 0.04 19.38 -1.15
CA THR A 265 1.07 20.38 -1.48
C THR A 265 2.44 19.95 -0.93
N THR A 266 3.50 20.65 -1.37
CA THR A 266 4.84 20.40 -0.87
C THR A 266 4.91 20.66 0.64
N GLY A 267 4.31 21.76 1.11
CA GLY A 267 4.27 22.09 2.53
C GLY A 267 3.51 21.07 3.37
N GLN A 268 2.40 20.52 2.86
CA GLN A 268 1.68 19.43 3.53
C GLN A 268 2.54 18.16 3.63
N GLY A 269 3.26 17.79 2.57
CA GLY A 269 4.16 16.63 2.59
C GLY A 269 5.35 16.79 3.55
N ILE A 270 5.97 17.98 3.56
CA ILE A 270 7.05 18.32 4.51
C ILE A 270 6.52 18.23 5.95
N ARG A 271 5.35 18.84 6.22
CA ARG A 271 4.72 18.79 7.54
C ARG A 271 4.42 17.37 8.00
N ALA A 272 3.92 16.51 7.11
CA ALA A 272 3.66 15.10 7.41
C ALA A 272 4.95 14.37 7.81
N ARG A 273 6.05 14.67 7.13
CA ARG A 273 7.38 14.12 7.45
C ARG A 273 7.90 14.64 8.79
N GLU A 274 7.77 15.93 9.06
CA GLU A 274 8.17 16.54 10.33
C GLU A 274 7.38 15.97 11.51
N ALA A 275 6.09 15.69 11.33
CA ALA A 275 5.27 15.03 12.35
C ALA A 275 5.82 13.65 12.73
N LEU A 276 6.28 12.87 11.75
CA LEU A 276 6.90 11.56 11.96
C LEU A 276 8.26 11.66 12.66
N ILE A 277 9.08 12.66 12.31
CA ILE A 277 10.40 12.89 12.91
C ILE A 277 10.27 13.37 14.34
N ALA A 278 9.38 14.33 14.59
CA ALA A 278 9.19 14.91 15.89
C ALA A 278 8.47 13.96 16.85
N ASP A 279 7.55 13.13 16.34
CA ASP A 279 6.74 12.15 17.06
C ASP A 279 6.35 12.65 18.46
N VAL A 280 5.72 13.83 18.51
CA VAL A 280 5.48 14.58 19.75
C VAL A 280 4.72 13.75 20.80
N GLN A 281 3.89 12.80 20.36
CA GLN A 281 3.16 11.89 21.23
C GLN A 281 3.86 10.54 21.48
N GLY A 282 4.95 10.24 20.77
CA GLY A 282 5.68 8.97 20.89
C GLY A 282 4.93 7.76 20.34
N ASN A 283 4.00 7.99 19.41
CA ASN A 283 3.10 6.96 18.90
C ASN A 283 3.59 6.34 17.58
N PHE A 284 4.40 7.06 16.80
CA PHE A 284 4.86 6.59 15.49
C PHE A 284 6.05 5.64 15.61
N GLY A 285 6.93 5.82 16.61
CA GLY A 285 8.12 4.99 16.79
C GLY A 285 7.90 3.47 16.59
N PRO A 286 6.87 2.85 17.21
CA PRO A 286 6.57 1.43 17.02
C PRO A 286 6.16 1.02 15.60
N THR A 287 5.59 1.93 14.79
CA THR A 287 5.14 1.62 13.43
C THR A 287 6.24 1.77 12.38
N LEU A 288 7.37 2.36 12.75
CA LEU A 288 8.51 2.56 11.88
C LEU A 288 9.26 1.25 11.61
N THR A 289 9.73 1.10 10.38
CA THR A 289 10.58 0.00 9.92
C THR A 289 11.69 0.55 9.02
N THR A 290 12.47 -0.34 8.41
CA THR A 290 13.60 0.03 7.54
C THR A 290 13.24 -0.12 6.07
N ILE A 291 14.02 0.52 5.20
CA ILE A 291 13.95 0.33 3.74
C ILE A 291 14.03 -1.15 3.35
N ALA A 292 14.80 -1.95 4.09
CA ALA A 292 14.97 -3.38 3.81
C ALA A 292 13.63 -4.13 3.72
N SER A 293 12.61 -3.70 4.50
CA SER A 293 11.27 -4.26 4.47
C SER A 293 10.55 -4.07 3.13
N LEU A 294 10.83 -2.99 2.38
CA LEU A 294 10.25 -2.74 1.05
C LEU A 294 10.73 -3.78 0.02
N TYR A 295 11.88 -4.40 0.28
CA TYR A 295 12.49 -5.47 -0.52
C TYR A 295 12.09 -6.87 -0.07
N GLU A 296 11.08 -6.98 0.81
CA GLU A 296 10.52 -8.26 1.24
C GLU A 296 9.15 -8.47 0.59
N PRO A 297 8.83 -9.70 0.15
CA PRO A 297 7.50 -10.00 -0.33
C PRO A 297 6.48 -9.79 0.80
N TYR A 298 5.25 -9.42 0.45
CA TYR A 298 4.14 -9.36 1.41
C TYR A 298 3.37 -10.69 1.49
N ALA A 299 3.53 -11.56 0.49
CA ALA A 299 2.90 -12.88 0.41
C ALA A 299 3.72 -13.81 -0.51
N GLY A 300 3.44 -15.11 -0.44
CA GLY A 300 4.14 -16.12 -1.24
C GLY A 300 5.54 -16.44 -0.72
N GLU A 301 6.19 -17.40 -1.36
CA GLU A 301 7.44 -17.98 -0.86
C GLU A 301 8.47 -18.17 -1.98
N TYR A 302 9.75 -18.02 -1.62
CA TYR A 302 10.84 -18.39 -2.51
C TYR A 302 10.94 -19.90 -2.57
N TYR A 303 10.98 -20.43 -3.79
CA TYR A 303 11.35 -21.81 -3.99
C TYR A 303 12.85 -21.97 -3.71
N VAL A 304 13.22 -22.97 -2.91
CA VAL A 304 14.61 -23.24 -2.50
C VAL A 304 15.14 -24.54 -3.13
N THR A 305 14.41 -25.64 -2.96
CA THR A 305 14.79 -26.97 -3.46
C THR A 305 13.56 -27.90 -3.56
N GLY A 306 13.68 -28.99 -4.31
CA GLY A 306 12.69 -30.07 -4.43
C GLY A 306 11.79 -29.95 -5.67
N PRO A 307 10.66 -30.67 -5.75
CA PRO A 307 9.67 -30.33 -6.75
C PRO A 307 9.09 -28.95 -6.46
N GLU A 308 8.99 -28.11 -7.49
CA GLU A 308 8.24 -26.86 -7.39
C GLU A 308 6.79 -27.19 -6.94
N PRO A 309 6.29 -26.58 -5.86
CA PRO A 309 4.95 -26.86 -5.36
C PRO A 309 3.89 -26.61 -6.44
N ASN A 310 2.81 -27.41 -6.41
CA ASN A 310 1.65 -27.18 -7.28
C ASN A 310 0.38 -27.09 -6.41
N PRO A 311 -0.25 -25.90 -6.28
CA PRO A 311 0.09 -24.64 -6.95
C PRO A 311 1.34 -23.97 -6.36
N TYR A 312 2.16 -23.32 -7.21
CA TYR A 312 3.27 -22.48 -6.77
C TYR A 312 2.75 -21.08 -6.45
N ASN A 313 3.06 -20.59 -5.25
CA ASN A 313 2.73 -19.24 -4.80
C ASN A 313 4.02 -18.39 -4.82
N PRO A 314 4.32 -17.69 -5.93
CA PRO A 314 5.54 -16.89 -6.05
C PRO A 314 5.57 -15.75 -5.01
N PRO A 315 6.77 -15.25 -4.66
CA PRO A 315 6.91 -14.12 -3.76
C PRO A 315 6.32 -12.86 -4.42
N LEU A 316 5.26 -12.31 -3.81
CA LEU A 316 4.53 -11.14 -4.30
C LEU A 316 5.01 -9.87 -3.58
N PHE A 317 5.22 -8.82 -4.36
CA PHE A 317 5.67 -7.52 -3.91
C PHE A 317 4.55 -6.49 -4.03
N GLN A 318 4.53 -5.54 -3.09
CA GLN A 318 3.45 -4.56 -3.00
C GLN A 318 3.50 -3.57 -4.18
N PRO A 319 2.34 -3.02 -4.60
CA PRO A 319 2.31 -1.98 -5.62
C PRO A 319 2.73 -0.60 -5.09
N GLY A 320 2.80 0.39 -6.00
CA GLY A 320 3.13 1.78 -5.68
C GLY A 320 4.61 2.16 -5.86
N PHE A 321 5.41 1.28 -6.50
CA PHE A 321 6.81 1.54 -6.82
C PHE A 321 7.15 1.17 -8.26
N ASN A 322 8.13 1.86 -8.86
CA ASN A 322 8.75 1.34 -10.07
C ASN A 322 9.77 0.27 -9.68
N TYR A 323 9.57 -0.95 -10.17
CA TYR A 323 10.50 -2.06 -9.96
C TYR A 323 11.26 -2.35 -11.25
N ARG A 324 12.55 -2.66 -11.11
CA ARG A 324 13.36 -3.34 -12.12
C ARG A 324 13.98 -4.57 -11.51
N PHE A 325 13.72 -5.73 -12.10
CA PHE A 325 14.32 -6.99 -11.70
C PHE A 325 15.50 -7.28 -12.62
N LEU A 326 16.69 -6.93 -12.18
CA LEU A 326 17.91 -6.96 -12.97
C LEU A 326 18.54 -8.34 -12.92
N GLU A 327 18.93 -8.89 -14.07
CA GLU A 327 19.62 -10.17 -14.15
C GLU A 327 20.85 -10.17 -13.25
N CYS A 328 20.93 -11.15 -12.34
CA CYS A 328 22.00 -11.25 -11.37
C CYS A 328 22.66 -12.62 -11.42
N SER A 329 23.87 -12.70 -10.88
CA SER A 329 24.60 -13.95 -10.72
C SER A 329 25.27 -14.02 -9.35
N CYS A 330 24.90 -15.05 -8.59
CA CYS A 330 25.55 -15.45 -7.34
C CYS A 330 25.13 -16.89 -6.97
N ASN A 331 25.79 -17.48 -5.97
CA ASN A 331 25.34 -18.76 -5.41
C ASN A 331 24.28 -18.52 -4.32
N CYS A 332 23.11 -17.98 -4.71
CA CYS A 332 22.06 -17.54 -3.79
C CYS A 332 20.74 -18.27 -4.07
N PRO A 333 20.59 -19.52 -3.59
CA PRO A 333 19.35 -20.29 -3.76
C PRO A 333 18.14 -19.68 -3.03
N GLU A 334 18.41 -18.74 -2.10
CA GLU A 334 17.45 -17.83 -1.50
C GLU A 334 17.92 -16.38 -1.78
N PRO A 335 17.03 -15.38 -1.73
CA PRO A 335 17.43 -14.00 -1.90
C PRO A 335 18.53 -13.60 -0.91
N SER A 336 19.58 -12.96 -1.41
CA SER A 336 20.67 -12.47 -0.55
C SER A 336 20.12 -11.57 0.57
N PRO A 337 20.81 -11.48 1.73
CA PRO A 337 20.47 -10.48 2.74
C PRO A 337 20.44 -9.07 2.13
N TYR A 338 19.57 -8.19 2.62
CA TYR A 338 19.47 -6.82 2.10
C TYR A 338 20.81 -6.06 2.13
N GLU A 339 21.58 -6.25 3.20
CA GLU A 339 22.89 -5.62 3.38
C GLU A 339 23.99 -6.22 2.50
N ASP A 340 23.76 -7.38 1.87
CA ASP A 340 24.73 -8.00 0.98
C ASP A 340 24.71 -7.34 -0.40
N VAL A 341 25.79 -6.62 -0.69
CA VAL A 341 26.06 -5.90 -1.94
C VAL A 341 27.12 -6.59 -2.80
N SER A 342 27.58 -7.78 -2.42
CA SER A 342 28.74 -8.44 -3.04
C SER A 342 28.41 -9.23 -4.32
N PHE A 343 27.12 -9.41 -4.62
CA PHE A 343 26.66 -10.12 -5.83
C PHE A 343 26.87 -9.29 -7.09
N SER A 344 26.94 -9.97 -8.24
CA SER A 344 27.03 -9.32 -9.55
C SER A 344 25.67 -9.23 -10.22
N TYR A 345 25.42 -8.16 -10.97
CA TYR A 345 24.22 -7.99 -11.77
C TYR A 345 24.51 -7.19 -13.04
N THR A 346 23.64 -7.31 -14.04
CA THR A 346 23.73 -6.59 -15.30
C THR A 346 22.61 -5.55 -15.39
N ASN A 347 22.65 -4.70 -16.43
CA ASN A 347 21.56 -3.78 -16.72
C ASN A 347 20.38 -4.43 -17.46
N ASN A 348 20.45 -5.73 -17.77
CA ASN A 348 19.37 -6.48 -18.40
C ASN A 348 18.23 -6.68 -17.39
N SER A 349 17.03 -6.19 -17.70
CA SER A 349 15.86 -6.32 -16.82
C SER A 349 15.03 -7.52 -17.26
N LEU A 350 14.86 -8.51 -16.39
CA LEU A 350 14.00 -9.67 -16.64
C LEU A 350 12.52 -9.32 -16.48
N LEU A 351 12.21 -8.36 -15.61
CA LEU A 351 10.87 -7.81 -15.40
C LEU A 351 10.97 -6.32 -15.03
N THR A 352 10.01 -5.51 -15.47
CA THR A 352 9.86 -4.11 -15.09
C THR A 352 8.40 -3.84 -14.77
N ILE A 353 8.14 -3.20 -13.63
CA ILE A 353 6.80 -2.87 -13.16
C ILE A 353 6.74 -1.36 -12.92
N SER A 354 5.68 -0.70 -13.41
CA SER A 354 5.40 0.70 -13.09
C SER A 354 4.72 0.82 -11.73
N LYS A 355 4.96 1.94 -11.02
CA LYS A 355 4.22 2.29 -9.81
C LYS A 355 2.70 2.30 -10.00
N ASP A 356 2.24 2.56 -11.23
CA ASP A 356 0.82 2.60 -11.61
C ASP A 356 0.25 1.23 -12.04
N ASN A 357 0.99 0.13 -11.87
CA ASN A 357 0.53 -1.20 -12.24
C ASN A 357 -0.66 -1.66 -11.39
N THR A 358 -1.75 -2.09 -12.02
CA THR A 358 -2.96 -2.61 -11.36
C THR A 358 -3.04 -4.13 -11.34
N GLY A 359 -2.19 -4.84 -12.10
CA GLY A 359 -2.11 -6.29 -12.06
C GLY A 359 -1.20 -6.77 -10.94
N PHE A 360 -1.64 -6.72 -9.68
CA PHE A 360 -0.76 -6.95 -8.52
C PHE A 360 -0.14 -8.35 -8.44
N SER A 361 -0.81 -9.37 -9.00
CA SER A 361 -0.28 -10.73 -9.06
C SER A 361 0.93 -10.89 -9.99
N SER A 362 1.23 -9.91 -10.86
CA SER A 362 2.40 -9.94 -11.73
C SER A 362 3.67 -9.41 -11.06
N ILE A 363 3.54 -8.71 -9.92
CA ILE A 363 4.66 -8.11 -9.21
C ILE A 363 5.37 -9.18 -8.38
N THR A 364 6.14 -10.01 -9.07
CA THR A 364 6.89 -11.13 -8.50
C THR A 364 8.38 -10.89 -8.63
N HIS A 365 9.19 -11.58 -7.83
CA HIS A 365 10.64 -11.57 -7.97
C HIS A 365 11.11 -12.75 -8.84
N PRO A 366 11.50 -12.53 -10.11
CA PRO A 366 11.95 -13.59 -10.99
C PRO A 366 13.22 -14.27 -10.48
N ASN A 367 13.36 -15.56 -10.79
CA ASN A 367 14.63 -16.25 -10.58
C ASN A 367 15.74 -15.65 -11.46
N HIS A 368 16.99 -15.73 -10.99
CA HIS A 368 18.17 -15.10 -11.61
C HIS A 368 18.09 -13.58 -11.68
N SER A 369 17.43 -12.94 -10.71
CA SER A 369 17.34 -11.49 -10.66
C SER A 369 17.57 -10.89 -9.28
N ALA A 370 17.96 -9.63 -9.26
CA ALA A 370 18.02 -8.77 -8.10
C ALA A 370 17.00 -7.65 -8.24
N ILE A 371 16.51 -7.15 -7.12
CA ILE A 371 15.45 -6.16 -7.06
C ILE A 371 16.08 -4.77 -7.04
N GLN A 372 15.64 -3.90 -7.94
CA GLN A 372 15.85 -2.46 -7.86
C GLN A 372 14.50 -1.78 -7.69
N ILE A 373 14.35 -1.00 -6.62
CA ILE A 373 13.22 -0.10 -6.44
C ILE A 373 13.71 1.31 -6.76
N ASP A 374 12.99 1.99 -7.64
CA ASP A 374 13.24 3.38 -7.99
C ASP A 374 12.82 4.30 -6.84
N LEU A 375 13.74 4.50 -5.92
CA LEU A 375 13.59 5.41 -4.79
C LEU A 375 14.62 6.52 -4.97
N ASP A 376 14.17 7.78 -4.99
CA ASP A 376 15.02 8.98 -5.01
C ASP A 376 15.72 9.17 -3.66
N LEU A 377 16.54 8.19 -3.29
CA LEU A 377 17.30 8.15 -2.06
C LEU A 377 18.76 8.46 -2.34
N CYS A 378 19.45 9.03 -1.35
CA CYS A 378 20.90 8.84 -1.32
C CYS A 378 21.13 7.34 -1.24
N GLU A 379 21.74 6.75 -2.27
CA GLU A 379 21.88 5.31 -2.38
C GLU A 379 22.49 4.75 -1.08
N PRO A 380 21.72 3.99 -0.26
CA PRO A 380 22.28 3.36 0.92
C PRO A 380 23.41 2.47 0.42
N TYR A 381 24.63 2.69 0.89
CA TYR A 381 25.83 1.95 0.42
C TYR A 381 26.18 2.10 -1.08
N GLY A 382 25.70 3.12 -1.78
CA GLY A 382 26.07 3.38 -3.18
C GLY A 382 25.46 2.43 -4.22
N GLN A 383 24.34 1.75 -3.87
CA GLN A 383 23.43 1.12 -4.85
C GLN A 383 22.03 0.80 -4.27
N ASN A 384 21.00 0.89 -5.11
CA ASN A 384 19.62 0.49 -4.78
C ASN A 384 19.23 -0.90 -5.31
N THR A 385 20.16 -1.65 -5.90
CA THR A 385 19.92 -3.03 -6.34
C THR A 385 20.28 -4.01 -5.22
N ARG A 386 19.33 -4.86 -4.82
CA ARG A 386 19.38 -5.68 -3.59
C ARG A 386 18.79 -7.06 -3.81
N ARG A 387 19.00 -7.97 -2.85
CA ARG A 387 18.31 -9.27 -2.76
C ARG A 387 18.47 -10.12 -4.03
N CYS A 388 19.68 -10.36 -4.54
CA CYS A 388 19.83 -11.27 -5.69
C CYS A 388 19.32 -12.67 -5.34
N TYR A 389 18.45 -13.22 -6.18
CA TYR A 389 17.90 -14.56 -6.09
C TYR A 389 18.27 -15.34 -7.34
N ASP A 390 19.17 -16.31 -7.19
CA ASP A 390 19.77 -17.08 -8.27
C ASP A 390 19.75 -18.57 -7.91
N ASN A 391 18.58 -19.20 -8.11
CA ASN A 391 18.33 -20.57 -7.74
C ASN A 391 18.38 -21.54 -8.93
N TRP A 392 19.43 -22.37 -8.96
CA TRP A 392 19.61 -23.43 -9.97
C TRP A 392 18.94 -24.76 -9.61
N ASN A 393 18.41 -24.90 -8.39
CA ASN A 393 17.84 -26.15 -7.88
C ASN A 393 16.41 -26.41 -8.38
N LYS A 394 15.88 -25.65 -9.33
CA LYS A 394 14.55 -25.91 -9.92
C LYS A 394 14.50 -27.17 -10.77
N ALA A 395 15.65 -27.64 -11.26
CA ALA A 395 15.76 -28.81 -12.11
C ALA A 395 16.00 -30.08 -11.28
N ALA A 396 15.38 -31.19 -11.68
CA ALA A 396 15.68 -32.51 -11.14
C ALA A 396 17.15 -32.88 -11.43
N ASP A 397 17.86 -33.49 -10.47
CA ASP A 397 19.25 -33.94 -10.69
C ASP A 397 19.30 -35.24 -11.51
N SER A 398 18.26 -36.05 -11.39
CA SER A 398 18.14 -37.36 -12.04
C SER A 398 16.68 -37.80 -12.08
N GLY A 399 16.42 -38.95 -12.69
CA GLY A 399 15.08 -39.54 -12.65
C GLY A 399 15.00 -40.91 -13.30
N THR A 400 13.86 -41.57 -13.12
CA THR A 400 13.54 -42.85 -13.77
C THR A 400 12.31 -42.72 -14.65
N VAL A 401 12.32 -43.48 -15.74
CA VAL A 401 11.20 -43.60 -16.66
C VAL A 401 10.83 -45.07 -16.72
N THR A 402 9.69 -45.42 -16.14
CA THR A 402 9.13 -46.77 -16.11
C THR A 402 8.07 -46.86 -17.20
N LYS A 403 8.37 -47.57 -18.28
CA LYS A 403 7.40 -47.88 -19.35
C LYS A 403 6.70 -49.21 -19.02
N PHE A 404 5.38 -49.23 -19.07
CA PHE A 404 4.59 -50.47 -18.93
C PHE A 404 4.36 -51.06 -20.32
N GLU A 405 4.97 -52.21 -20.60
CA GLU A 405 5.05 -52.75 -21.98
C GLU A 405 3.69 -53.22 -22.52
N ASP A 406 2.72 -53.49 -21.64
CA ASP A 406 1.34 -53.84 -21.98
C ASP A 406 0.33 -52.72 -21.66
N ASN A 407 0.81 -51.52 -21.33
CA ASN A 407 0.00 -50.37 -20.95
C ASN A 407 -0.92 -50.60 -19.74
N VAL A 408 -0.53 -51.52 -18.84
CA VAL A 408 -1.24 -51.79 -17.58
C VAL A 408 -0.28 -51.64 -16.42
N PHE A 409 -0.74 -51.07 -15.31
CA PHE A 409 0.06 -51.02 -14.08
C PHE A 409 0.33 -52.42 -13.52
N ASN A 410 1.53 -52.93 -13.80
CA ASN A 410 1.99 -54.25 -13.36
C ASN A 410 3.53 -54.30 -13.31
N ASN A 411 4.09 -55.50 -13.23
CA ASN A 411 5.54 -55.73 -13.15
C ASN A 411 6.23 -55.89 -14.52
N ASN A 412 5.47 -55.87 -15.62
CA ASN A 412 5.99 -55.99 -16.98
C ASN A 412 6.47 -54.62 -17.49
N VAL A 413 7.59 -54.17 -16.93
CA VAL A 413 8.09 -52.81 -17.10
C VAL A 413 9.53 -52.76 -17.60
N THR A 414 9.83 -51.71 -18.36
CA THR A 414 11.20 -51.28 -18.66
C THR A 414 11.50 -49.99 -17.89
N ILE A 415 12.52 -50.02 -17.03
CA ILE A 415 12.95 -48.85 -16.24
C ILE A 415 14.23 -48.28 -16.85
N THR A 416 14.21 -47.01 -17.21
CA THR A 416 15.37 -46.28 -17.75
C THR A 416 15.76 -45.13 -16.83
N GLN A 417 17.01 -45.12 -16.38
CA GLN A 417 17.60 -43.99 -15.66
C GLN A 417 17.88 -42.81 -16.61
N LYS A 418 17.65 -41.59 -16.14
CA LYS A 418 17.88 -40.34 -16.86
C LYS A 418 18.71 -39.41 -16.00
N ASP A 419 19.62 -38.69 -16.65
CA ASP A 419 20.36 -37.58 -16.05
C ASP A 419 19.52 -36.30 -16.02
N SER A 420 20.04 -35.28 -15.32
CA SER A 420 19.39 -33.96 -15.21
C SER A 420 19.05 -33.35 -16.57
N LEU A 421 19.93 -33.45 -17.56
CA LEU A 421 19.70 -32.85 -18.88
C LEU A 421 18.51 -33.50 -19.59
N THR A 422 18.40 -34.83 -19.53
CA THR A 422 17.36 -35.56 -20.25
C THR A 422 16.01 -35.46 -19.54
N ILE A 423 15.99 -35.57 -18.21
CA ILE A 423 14.75 -35.59 -17.42
C ILE A 423 14.06 -34.22 -17.34
N ASN A 424 14.83 -33.13 -17.47
CA ASN A 424 14.31 -31.77 -17.48
C ASN A 424 14.11 -31.19 -18.89
N ASN A 425 14.34 -31.98 -19.95
CA ASN A 425 14.11 -31.52 -21.31
C ASN A 425 12.62 -31.16 -21.50
N PRO A 426 12.27 -29.94 -21.94
CA PRO A 426 10.87 -29.53 -22.11
C PRO A 426 10.11 -30.40 -23.12
N ASN A 427 10.80 -30.96 -24.10
CA ASN A 427 10.23 -31.87 -25.10
C ASN A 427 10.31 -33.34 -24.66
N PHE A 428 10.68 -33.64 -23.41
CA PHE A 428 10.91 -35.01 -22.95
C PHE A 428 9.67 -35.89 -23.15
N ILE A 429 8.53 -35.44 -22.63
CA ILE A 429 7.25 -36.16 -22.71
C ILE A 429 6.78 -36.29 -24.17
N ASP A 430 6.94 -35.22 -24.96
CA ASP A 430 6.58 -35.19 -26.38
C ASP A 430 7.41 -36.16 -27.22
N ASN A 431 8.64 -36.45 -26.80
CA ASN A 431 9.52 -37.41 -27.45
C ASN A 431 9.32 -38.87 -26.98
N LEU A 432 8.53 -39.12 -25.93
CA LEU A 432 8.22 -40.50 -25.51
C LEU A 432 7.38 -41.21 -26.59
N PRO A 433 7.64 -42.48 -26.91
CA PRO A 433 6.75 -43.27 -27.76
C PRO A 433 5.35 -43.43 -27.14
N GLN A 434 4.38 -43.91 -27.93
CA GLN A 434 3.06 -44.27 -27.40
C GLN A 434 3.19 -45.28 -26.25
N GLY A 435 2.39 -45.09 -25.20
CA GLY A 435 2.27 -46.05 -24.09
C GLY A 435 2.00 -45.42 -22.72
N LEU A 436 1.97 -46.27 -21.70
CA LEU A 436 1.84 -45.87 -20.29
C LEU A 436 3.22 -45.75 -19.64
N TYR A 437 3.45 -44.63 -18.96
CA TYR A 437 4.70 -44.31 -18.28
C TYR A 437 4.46 -43.82 -16.86
N VAL A 438 5.39 -44.17 -15.97
CA VAL A 438 5.64 -43.47 -14.71
C VAL A 438 7.00 -42.80 -14.83
N ILE A 439 7.03 -41.50 -14.59
CA ILE A 439 8.25 -40.68 -14.59
C ILE A 439 8.50 -40.24 -13.15
N ASP A 440 9.59 -40.70 -12.57
CA ASP A 440 10.07 -40.21 -11.27
C ASP A 440 11.21 -39.23 -11.51
N LYS A 441 11.11 -38.05 -10.93
CA LYS A 441 12.19 -37.06 -10.86
C LYS A 441 12.75 -37.09 -9.45
N ASN A 442 14.07 -37.14 -9.33
CA ASN A 442 14.77 -36.95 -8.06
C ASN A 442 15.32 -35.53 -8.02
N TYR A 443 15.37 -34.95 -6.83
CA TYR A 443 15.96 -33.64 -6.59
C TYR A 443 17.11 -33.74 -5.59
N ASN A 444 17.99 -32.72 -5.58
CA ASN A 444 19.20 -32.69 -4.76
C ASN A 444 18.94 -32.78 -3.24
N ASP A 445 17.73 -32.45 -2.78
CA ASP A 445 17.32 -32.58 -1.38
C ASP A 445 16.81 -33.99 -1.02
N GLY A 446 16.83 -34.93 -1.97
CA GLY A 446 16.33 -36.29 -1.81
C GLY A 446 14.82 -36.43 -1.97
N SER A 447 14.09 -35.35 -2.25
CA SER A 447 12.68 -35.43 -2.61
C SER A 447 12.49 -36.01 -4.01
N THR A 448 11.31 -36.57 -4.25
CA THR A 448 10.94 -37.12 -5.55
C THR A 448 9.59 -36.59 -6.03
N ASN A 449 9.42 -36.50 -7.34
CA ASN A 449 8.16 -36.17 -7.99
C ASN A 449 7.80 -37.24 -9.00
N GLN A 450 6.61 -37.83 -8.84
CA GLN A 450 6.11 -38.85 -9.73
C GLN A 450 5.00 -38.29 -10.62
N THR A 451 5.13 -38.53 -11.92
CA THR A 451 4.10 -38.20 -12.92
C THR A 451 3.71 -39.45 -13.68
N VAL A 452 2.41 -39.72 -13.77
CA VAL A 452 1.85 -40.78 -14.63
C VAL A 452 1.41 -40.17 -15.95
N ILE A 453 1.83 -40.80 -17.05
CA ILE A 453 1.48 -40.35 -18.41
C ILE A 453 0.95 -41.52 -19.20
N GLN A 454 -0.27 -41.39 -19.72
CA GLN A 454 -0.79 -42.22 -20.79
C GLN A 454 -0.67 -41.43 -22.09
N LYS A 455 0.16 -41.89 -23.01
CA LYS A 455 0.34 -41.25 -24.32
C LYS A 455 -0.38 -42.09 -25.37
N ASP A 456 -1.49 -41.55 -25.88
CA ASP A 456 -2.26 -42.14 -26.97
C ASP A 456 -1.84 -41.52 -28.32
N ASN A 457 -2.18 -42.17 -29.44
CA ASN A 457 -1.96 -41.57 -30.76
C ASN A 457 -2.89 -40.36 -30.96
N ASN A 458 -2.34 -39.24 -31.40
CA ASN A 458 -3.10 -38.22 -32.12
C ASN A 458 -3.58 -38.77 -33.46
#